data_AF-A0A3D1F4Y6-F1
#
_entry.id   AF-A0A3D1F4Y6-F1
#
_cell.length_a   1.000
_cell.length_b   1.000
_cell.length_c   1.000
_cell.angle_alpha   90.00
_cell.angle_beta   90.00
_cell.angle_gamma   90.00
#
_symmetry.space_group_name_H-M   'P 1'
#
loop_
_entity.id
_entity.type
_entity.pdbx_description
1 polymer ?
#
loop_
_entity_poly.entity_id
_entity_poly.type
_entity_poly.pdbx_seq_one_letter_code
_entity_poly.pdbx_strand_id
1 'polypeptide(L)'
;MFFAINSQKLADAVVNRAGQCLMTTPTTAVFDGMPQVLEDESAGTKRVPLGELISYFGDGFEKQVEHAGRDCWEIPVMEGSFHVQSDMGICKGVGGGNILVCGHNQRVSLNAAKSAVDAVRPIPGVIMPFPGGVVRCGSKVGAMSNDNMIASTNHRYCPTLADRQDSLLPEKTSVVYELIIDGIDLVSVKNAMRTAIQKLVTYDLTAISAGNYGGKLGKHIIGLRDLLSESV
;
A
#
# COMPACT_ATOMS: atom_id res chain seq x y z
N MET A 1 -7.55 0.25 -2.46
CA MET A 1 -7.36 -0.43 -1.16
C MET A 1 -6.84 0.56 -0.14
N PHE A 2 -7.18 0.37 1.12
CA PHE A 2 -6.75 1.24 2.22
C PHE A 2 -6.07 0.39 3.30
N PHE A 3 -4.98 0.92 3.86
CA PHE A 3 -4.21 0.28 4.92
C PHE A 3 -3.98 1.29 6.04
N ALA A 4 -4.06 0.81 7.29
CA ALA A 4 -3.71 1.59 8.47
C ALA A 4 -3.16 0.66 9.55
N ILE A 5 -2.54 1.25 10.57
CA ILE A 5 -1.91 0.51 11.69
C ILE A 5 -2.93 -0.22 12.58
N ASN A 6 -4.20 0.18 12.56
CA ASN A 6 -5.29 -0.47 13.30
C ASN A 6 -6.64 -0.25 12.58
N SER A 7 -7.65 -1.04 12.97
CA SER A 7 -8.97 -1.03 12.35
C SER A 7 -9.73 0.29 12.53
N GLN A 8 -9.60 0.96 13.68
CA GLN A 8 -10.29 2.23 13.92
C GLN A 8 -9.78 3.32 12.97
N LYS A 9 -8.46 3.52 12.89
CA LYS A 9 -7.86 4.50 11.98
C LYS A 9 -8.15 4.17 10.52
N LEU A 10 -8.26 2.87 10.18
CA LEU A 10 -8.66 2.45 8.85
C LEU A 10 -10.11 2.85 8.57
N ALA A 11 -11.04 2.56 9.49
CA ALA A 11 -12.45 2.94 9.39
C ALA A 11 -12.59 4.46 9.22
N ASP A 12 -11.95 5.25 10.08
CA ASP A 12 -11.99 6.72 10.03
C ASP A 12 -11.47 7.24 8.68
N ALA A 13 -10.36 6.69 8.19
CA ALA A 13 -9.78 7.09 6.91
C ALA A 13 -10.67 6.72 5.72
N VAL A 14 -11.33 5.56 5.76
CA VAL A 14 -12.24 5.12 4.69
C VAL A 14 -13.51 5.96 4.69
N VAL A 15 -14.14 6.20 5.85
CA VAL A 15 -15.33 7.05 5.98
C VAL A 15 -15.02 8.45 5.45
N ASN A 16 -13.91 9.05 5.87
CA ASN A 16 -13.50 10.38 5.42
C ASN A 16 -13.30 10.41 3.89
N ARG A 17 -12.53 9.46 3.33
CA ARG A 17 -12.27 9.44 1.89
C ARG A 17 -13.50 9.10 1.06
N ALA A 18 -14.37 8.21 1.54
CA ALA A 18 -15.62 7.91 0.87
C ALA A 18 -16.55 9.13 0.88
N GLY A 19 -16.74 9.79 2.02
CA GLY A 19 -17.59 10.98 2.10
C GLY A 19 -17.03 12.21 1.37
N GLN A 20 -15.73 12.46 1.44
CA GLN A 20 -15.13 13.69 0.90
C GLN A 20 -14.62 13.55 -0.53
N CYS A 21 -14.37 12.34 -1.00
CA CYS A 21 -13.83 12.10 -2.35
C CYS A 21 -14.75 11.24 -3.22
N LEU A 22 -15.39 10.20 -2.68
CA LEU A 22 -16.23 9.32 -3.51
C LEU A 22 -17.63 9.91 -3.67
N MET A 23 -18.35 10.20 -2.58
CA MET A 23 -19.69 10.82 -2.61
C MET A 23 -19.73 12.13 -3.40
N THR A 24 -18.64 12.90 -3.40
CA THR A 24 -18.53 14.16 -4.16
C THR A 24 -18.14 13.96 -5.62
N THR A 25 -17.72 12.77 -6.03
CA THR A 25 -17.41 12.45 -7.43
C THR A 25 -18.70 12.07 -8.18
N PRO A 26 -19.00 12.72 -9.32
CA PRO A 26 -20.19 12.43 -10.13
C PRO A 26 -20.36 10.94 -10.45
N THR A 27 -21.61 10.48 -10.48
CA THR A 27 -22.04 9.12 -10.89
C THR A 27 -21.56 7.95 -10.02
N THR A 28 -20.85 8.20 -8.92
CA THR A 28 -20.26 7.11 -8.15
C THR A 28 -21.26 6.42 -7.22
N ALA A 29 -20.95 5.16 -6.92
CA ALA A 29 -21.53 4.38 -5.82
C ALA A 29 -20.39 3.61 -5.13
N VAL A 30 -20.55 3.33 -3.83
CA VAL A 30 -19.51 2.68 -3.01
C VAL A 30 -20.00 1.33 -2.53
N PHE A 31 -19.27 0.28 -2.88
CA PHE A 31 -19.55 -1.09 -2.46
C PHE A 31 -18.37 -1.69 -1.71
N ASP A 32 -18.68 -2.68 -0.86
CA ASP A 32 -17.67 -3.45 -0.16
C ASP A 32 -16.86 -4.31 -1.13
N GLY A 33 -15.55 -4.07 -1.14
CA GLY A 33 -14.58 -4.83 -1.92
C GLY A 33 -14.15 -6.15 -1.28
N MET A 34 -14.61 -6.45 -0.06
CA MET A 34 -14.31 -7.68 0.67
C MET A 34 -15.57 -8.34 1.27
N PRO A 35 -16.61 -8.63 0.46
CA PRO A 35 -17.89 -9.17 0.95
C PRO A 35 -17.75 -10.55 1.64
N GLN A 36 -16.70 -11.30 1.34
CA GLN A 36 -16.40 -12.59 1.94
C GLN A 36 -15.84 -12.48 3.38
N VAL A 37 -15.45 -11.28 3.81
CA VAL A 37 -14.91 -11.07 5.16
C VAL A 37 -16.05 -11.02 6.16
N LEU A 38 -16.14 -12.07 6.97
CA LEU A 38 -17.02 -12.16 8.13
C LEU A 38 -16.33 -11.53 9.36
N GLU A 39 -17.13 -11.02 10.30
CA GLU A 39 -16.62 -10.53 11.57
C GLU A 39 -16.10 -11.69 12.43
N ASP A 40 -14.81 -11.64 12.76
CA ASP A 40 -14.13 -12.59 13.63
C ASP A 40 -12.90 -11.89 14.25
N GLU A 41 -13.04 -11.48 15.51
CA GLU A 41 -11.95 -10.81 16.21
C GLU A 41 -10.71 -11.68 16.36
N SER A 42 -10.86 -13.01 16.45
CA SER A 42 -9.74 -13.94 16.58
C SER A 42 -8.94 -14.06 15.27
N ALA A 43 -9.62 -13.93 14.13
CA ALA A 43 -9.00 -13.85 12.80
C ALA A 43 -8.52 -12.43 12.44
N GLY A 44 -8.86 -11.43 13.24
CA GLY A 44 -8.53 -10.03 12.99
C GLY A 44 -9.36 -9.41 11.87
N THR A 45 -10.60 -9.88 11.68
CA THR A 45 -11.55 -9.35 10.71
C THR A 45 -12.69 -8.61 11.40
N LYS A 46 -13.16 -7.52 10.79
CA LYS A 46 -14.25 -6.67 11.31
C LYS A 46 -15.17 -6.22 10.17
N ARG A 47 -16.44 -5.98 10.50
CA ARG A 47 -17.35 -5.20 9.64
C ARG A 47 -17.43 -3.78 10.21
N VAL A 48 -17.46 -2.78 9.34
CA VAL A 48 -17.68 -1.37 9.72
C VAL A 48 -18.98 -0.90 9.08
N PRO A 49 -19.88 -0.22 9.82
CA PRO A 49 -21.13 0.32 9.29
C PRO A 49 -20.87 1.57 8.43
N LEU A 50 -20.17 1.39 7.32
CA LEU A 50 -19.73 2.48 6.42
C LEU A 50 -20.91 3.31 5.92
N GLY A 51 -21.97 2.66 5.46
CA GLY A 51 -23.12 3.33 4.89
C GLY A 51 -23.86 4.18 5.90
N GLU A 52 -24.05 3.67 7.13
CA GLU A 52 -24.70 4.42 8.22
C GLU A 52 -23.90 5.68 8.59
N LEU A 53 -22.58 5.57 8.71
CA LEU A 53 -21.74 6.72 9.09
C LEU A 53 -21.76 7.84 8.03
N ILE A 54 -21.93 7.50 6.76
CA ILE A 54 -22.01 8.46 5.65
C ILE A 54 -23.44 8.94 5.44
N SER A 55 -24.45 8.12 5.73
CA SER A 55 -25.87 8.40 5.46
C SER A 55 -26.41 9.61 6.20
N TYR A 56 -25.82 9.97 7.35
CA TYR A 56 -26.14 11.22 8.07
C TYR A 56 -26.00 12.49 7.22
N PHE A 57 -25.26 12.46 6.10
CA PHE A 57 -25.23 13.58 5.14
C PHE A 57 -26.61 13.86 4.52
N GLY A 58 -27.48 12.84 4.44
CA GLY A 58 -28.83 12.95 3.89
C GLY A 58 -29.79 13.77 4.76
N ASP A 59 -29.39 14.19 5.97
CA ASP A 59 -30.17 15.05 6.86
C ASP A 59 -31.61 14.54 7.13
N GLY A 60 -31.75 13.21 7.27
CA GLY A 60 -33.03 12.53 7.52
C GLY A 60 -33.81 12.16 6.26
N PHE A 61 -33.29 12.45 5.06
CA PHE A 61 -33.86 12.02 3.79
C PHE A 61 -33.22 10.74 3.23
N GLU A 62 -32.14 10.27 3.85
CA GLU A 62 -31.53 8.98 3.56
C GLU A 62 -32.49 7.82 3.86
N LYS A 63 -32.37 6.73 3.10
CA LYS A 63 -33.15 5.51 3.33
C LYS A 63 -32.33 4.27 3.01
N GLN A 64 -32.62 3.18 3.69
CA GLN A 64 -32.07 1.86 3.35
C GLN A 64 -32.79 1.32 2.11
N VAL A 65 -32.02 0.80 1.15
CA VAL A 65 -32.51 0.22 -0.10
C VAL A 65 -31.69 -1.00 -0.47
N GLU A 66 -32.28 -1.91 -1.23
CA GLU A 66 -31.49 -2.86 -2.01
C GLU A 66 -31.05 -2.16 -3.29
N HIS A 67 -29.73 -2.09 -3.53
CA HIS A 67 -29.17 -1.55 -4.75
C HIS A 67 -28.10 -2.49 -5.29
N ALA A 68 -28.22 -2.90 -6.55
CA ALA A 68 -27.37 -3.91 -7.18
C ALA A 68 -27.28 -5.24 -6.38
N GLY A 69 -28.40 -5.66 -5.77
CA GLY A 69 -28.48 -6.88 -4.96
C GLY A 69 -27.71 -6.81 -3.64
N ARG A 70 -27.45 -5.61 -3.12
CA ARG A 70 -26.73 -5.35 -1.88
C ARG A 70 -27.50 -4.38 -1.00
N ASP A 71 -27.46 -4.61 0.30
CA ASP A 71 -28.00 -3.68 1.29
C ASP A 71 -27.18 -2.38 1.28
N CYS A 72 -27.84 -1.29 0.93
CA CYS A 72 -27.23 0.03 0.78
C CYS A 72 -28.04 1.10 1.49
N TRP A 73 -27.39 2.24 1.71
CA TRP A 73 -28.05 3.51 1.94
C TRP A 73 -28.13 4.28 0.64
N GLU A 74 -29.32 4.82 0.36
CA GLU A 74 -29.55 5.82 -0.68
C GLU A 74 -29.55 7.21 -0.02
N ILE A 75 -28.59 8.05 -0.40
CA ILE A 75 -28.42 9.40 0.12
C ILE A 75 -28.79 10.40 -0.99
N PRO A 76 -29.81 11.25 -0.80
CA PRO A 76 -30.12 12.29 -1.77
C PRO A 76 -28.98 13.29 -1.90
N VAL A 77 -28.55 13.55 -3.12
CA VAL A 77 -27.51 14.52 -3.49
C VAL A 77 -27.97 15.34 -4.70
N MET A 78 -27.25 16.41 -5.05
CA MET A 78 -27.67 17.29 -6.16
C MET A 78 -27.84 16.56 -7.51
N GLU A 79 -27.01 15.54 -7.79
CA GLU A 79 -27.08 14.76 -9.02
C GLU A 79 -28.23 13.73 -9.03
N GLY A 80 -28.82 13.45 -7.86
CA GLY A 80 -29.82 12.40 -7.68
C GLY A 80 -29.55 11.62 -6.40
N SER A 81 -29.09 10.38 -6.54
CA SER A 81 -28.88 9.46 -5.42
C SER A 81 -27.45 8.96 -5.40
N PHE A 82 -26.80 9.05 -4.23
CA PHE A 82 -25.54 8.38 -3.96
C PHE A 82 -25.81 7.10 -3.17
N HIS A 83 -25.39 5.95 -3.71
CA HIS A 83 -25.55 4.64 -3.07
C HIS A 83 -24.26 4.21 -2.39
N VAL A 84 -24.33 3.87 -1.11
CA VAL A 84 -23.21 3.31 -0.33
C VAL A 84 -23.65 2.05 0.40
N GLN A 85 -22.91 0.96 0.23
CA GLN A 85 -23.21 -0.30 0.90
C GLN A 85 -23.18 -0.13 2.42
N SER A 86 -24.15 -0.75 3.11
CA SER A 86 -24.40 -0.58 4.54
C SER A 86 -23.16 -0.84 5.39
N ASP A 87 -22.42 -1.89 5.07
CA ASP A 87 -21.22 -2.27 5.77
C ASP A 87 -20.05 -2.56 4.81
N MET A 88 -18.84 -2.56 5.37
CA MET A 88 -17.62 -2.90 4.66
C MET A 88 -16.73 -3.82 5.49
N GLY A 89 -16.11 -4.80 4.84
CA GLY A 89 -15.14 -5.69 5.46
C GLY A 89 -13.79 -5.01 5.72
N ILE A 90 -13.18 -5.34 6.84
CA ILE A 90 -11.79 -5.04 7.19
C ILE A 90 -11.13 -6.35 7.57
N CYS A 91 -9.93 -6.60 7.04
CA CYS A 91 -9.10 -7.73 7.42
C CYS A 91 -7.67 -7.28 7.74
N LYS A 92 -6.91 -8.18 8.36
CA LYS A 92 -5.49 -7.97 8.63
C LYS A 92 -4.66 -8.19 7.36
N GLY A 93 -4.15 -7.10 6.80
CA GLY A 93 -3.21 -7.13 5.67
C GLY A 93 -1.73 -7.20 6.06
N VAL A 94 -0.88 -7.22 5.03
CA VAL A 94 0.57 -7.13 5.13
C VAL A 94 1.02 -5.85 4.43
N GLY A 95 1.60 -4.92 5.18
CA GLY A 95 2.19 -3.69 4.63
C GLY A 95 3.71 -3.70 4.68
N GLY A 96 4.35 -3.01 3.75
CA GLY A 96 5.79 -2.74 3.77
C GLY A 96 6.68 -3.81 3.14
N GLY A 97 6.13 -4.72 2.33
CA GLY A 97 6.95 -5.52 1.42
C GLY A 97 7.71 -4.58 0.50
N ASN A 98 9.02 -4.75 0.35
CA ASN A 98 9.81 -3.73 -0.36
C ASN A 98 11.00 -4.29 -1.16
N ILE A 99 11.38 -3.52 -2.18
CA ILE A 99 12.53 -3.79 -3.05
C ILE A 99 13.30 -2.49 -3.26
N LEU A 100 14.61 -2.53 -3.06
CA LEU A 100 15.53 -1.46 -3.44
C LEU A 100 16.07 -1.73 -4.85
N VAL A 101 15.94 -0.74 -5.72
CA VAL A 101 16.41 -0.72 -7.11
C VAL A 101 17.66 0.16 -7.16
N CYS A 102 18.83 -0.46 -7.11
CA CYS A 102 20.12 0.24 -7.14
C CYS A 102 20.66 0.27 -8.57
N GLY A 103 21.08 1.44 -9.06
CA GLY A 103 21.74 1.52 -10.36
C GLY A 103 22.74 2.66 -10.49
N HIS A 104 23.41 2.69 -11.64
CA HIS A 104 24.44 3.68 -11.97
C HIS A 104 23.92 4.83 -12.86
N ASN A 105 22.70 4.71 -13.39
CA ASN A 105 22.08 5.70 -14.26
C ASN A 105 20.63 5.96 -13.83
N GLN A 106 20.33 7.20 -13.43
CA GLN A 106 19.01 7.60 -12.95
C GLN A 106 17.88 7.24 -13.92
N ARG A 107 18.06 7.51 -15.22
CA ARG A 107 17.02 7.29 -16.23
C ARG A 107 16.74 5.79 -16.40
N VAL A 108 17.78 4.97 -16.47
CA VAL A 108 17.65 3.50 -16.58
C VAL A 108 16.98 2.94 -15.32
N SER A 109 17.44 3.32 -14.13
CA SER A 109 16.88 2.82 -12.87
C SER A 109 15.43 3.24 -12.65
N LEU A 110 15.07 4.48 -13.02
CA LEU A 110 13.68 4.93 -12.92
C LEU A 110 12.78 4.18 -13.90
N ASN A 111 13.25 3.94 -15.13
CA ASN A 111 12.51 3.14 -16.10
C ASN A 111 12.34 1.69 -15.64
N ALA A 112 13.37 1.10 -15.01
CA ALA A 112 13.29 -0.24 -14.42
C ALA A 112 12.24 -0.28 -13.30
N ALA A 113 12.27 0.68 -12.37
CA ALA A 113 11.32 0.80 -11.28
C ALA A 113 9.88 0.96 -11.79
N LYS A 114 9.63 1.86 -12.74
CA LYS A 114 8.30 2.05 -13.37
C LYS A 114 7.80 0.79 -14.07
N SER A 115 8.69 0.10 -14.78
CA SER A 115 8.31 -1.12 -15.49
C SER A 115 7.98 -2.25 -14.51
N ALA A 116 8.63 -2.32 -13.36
CA ALA A 116 8.27 -3.23 -12.27
C ALA A 116 6.92 -2.86 -11.64
N VAL A 117 6.62 -1.57 -11.46
CA VAL A 117 5.29 -1.10 -11.02
C VAL A 117 4.21 -1.55 -12.01
N ASP A 118 4.43 -1.39 -13.31
CA ASP A 118 3.45 -1.78 -14.33
C ASP A 118 3.26 -3.31 -14.39
N ALA A 119 4.31 -4.10 -14.09
CA ALA A 119 4.20 -5.55 -13.98
C ALA A 119 3.44 -6.00 -12.72
N VAL A 120 3.51 -5.25 -11.62
CA VAL A 120 2.79 -5.55 -10.36
C VAL A 120 1.34 -5.09 -10.40
N ARG A 121 1.04 -3.99 -11.12
CA ARG A 121 -0.30 -3.38 -11.19
C ARG A 121 -1.46 -4.35 -11.46
N PRO A 122 -1.36 -5.35 -12.37
CA PRO A 122 -2.47 -6.27 -12.62
C PRO A 122 -2.65 -7.35 -11.54
N ILE A 123 -1.74 -7.46 -10.56
CA ILE A 123 -1.82 -8.49 -9.51
C ILE A 123 -2.94 -8.10 -8.52
N PRO A 124 -3.97 -8.94 -8.34
CA PRO A 124 -5.04 -8.65 -7.40
C PRO A 124 -4.53 -8.68 -5.96
N GLY A 125 -5.19 -7.92 -5.09
CA GLY A 125 -4.89 -7.95 -3.65
C GLY A 125 -3.61 -7.22 -3.24
N VAL A 126 -2.95 -6.46 -4.12
CA VAL A 126 -1.80 -5.61 -3.78
C VAL A 126 -1.95 -4.17 -4.29
N ILE A 127 -1.31 -3.22 -3.61
CA ILE A 127 -1.10 -1.85 -4.09
C ILE A 127 0.35 -1.43 -3.88
N MET A 128 0.77 -0.42 -4.64
CA MET A 128 2.03 0.30 -4.44
C MET A 128 1.70 1.74 -4.04
N PRO A 129 1.66 2.07 -2.74
CA PRO A 129 0.92 3.25 -2.23
C PRO A 129 1.61 4.59 -2.51
N PHE A 130 2.86 4.57 -2.97
CA PHE A 130 3.63 5.78 -3.22
C PHE A 130 3.34 6.39 -4.60
N PRO A 131 3.69 7.67 -4.84
CA PRO A 131 3.43 8.33 -6.12
C PRO A 131 3.99 7.56 -7.31
N GLY A 132 3.10 7.11 -8.21
CA GLY A 132 3.48 6.28 -9.36
C GLY A 132 4.11 4.93 -8.99
N GLY A 133 3.93 4.46 -7.76
CA GLY A 133 4.49 3.22 -7.22
C GLY A 133 5.98 3.28 -6.86
N VAL A 134 6.63 4.45 -6.94
CA VAL A 134 8.09 4.57 -6.76
C VAL A 134 8.43 5.56 -5.64
N VAL A 135 9.31 5.12 -4.73
CA VAL A 135 9.85 5.93 -3.64
C VAL A 135 11.25 6.41 -4.01
N ARG A 136 11.48 7.72 -3.88
CA ARG A 136 12.80 8.35 -4.11
C ARG A 136 13.56 8.70 -2.84
N CYS A 137 12.87 8.82 -1.71
CA CYS A 137 13.45 9.36 -0.49
C CYS A 137 14.11 8.27 0.36
N GLY A 138 13.45 7.12 0.53
CA GLY A 138 13.85 6.09 1.48
C GLY A 138 13.82 6.60 2.92
N SER A 139 13.41 5.76 3.88
CA SER A 139 13.40 6.17 5.29
C SER A 139 14.01 5.14 6.20
N LYS A 140 14.58 5.62 7.30
CA LYS A 140 14.94 4.82 8.47
C LYS A 140 14.12 5.29 9.67
N VAL A 141 13.97 4.42 10.66
CA VAL A 141 13.32 4.76 11.92
C VAL A 141 14.21 5.71 12.73
N GLY A 142 13.58 6.71 13.35
CA GLY A 142 14.23 7.75 14.14
C GLY A 142 15.07 8.73 13.32
N ALA A 143 15.65 9.72 13.98
CA ALA A 143 16.69 10.58 13.42
C ALA A 143 17.93 10.60 14.32
N MET A 144 19.11 10.87 13.76
CA MET A 144 20.35 10.98 14.54
C MET A 144 20.52 12.37 15.19
N SER A 145 19.86 13.39 14.62
CA SER A 145 19.98 14.79 15.03
C SER A 145 18.78 15.33 15.79
N ASN A 146 17.69 14.56 15.89
CA ASN A 146 16.45 15.00 16.52
C ASN A 146 15.61 13.80 16.97
N ASP A 147 15.55 13.56 18.28
CA ASP A 147 14.85 12.41 18.87
C ASP A 147 13.32 12.49 18.73
N ASN A 148 12.76 13.66 18.41
CA ASN A 148 11.32 13.83 18.18
C ASN A 148 10.87 13.33 16.80
N MET A 149 11.80 12.98 15.91
CA MET A 149 11.47 12.53 14.55
C MET A 149 11.22 11.03 14.53
N ILE A 150 10.02 10.62 14.12
CA ILE A 150 9.64 9.21 13.97
C ILE A 150 10.45 8.52 12.85
N ALA A 151 10.78 9.26 11.79
CA ALA A 151 11.56 8.77 10.67
C ALA A 151 12.45 9.87 10.07
N SER A 152 13.56 9.46 9.46
CA SER A 152 14.47 10.34 8.71
C SER A 152 14.94 9.68 7.42
N THR A 153 15.70 10.40 6.60
CA THR A 153 16.37 9.81 5.43
C THR A 153 17.19 8.57 5.81
N ASN A 154 17.17 7.55 4.96
CA ASN A 154 18.03 6.38 5.10
C ASN A 154 19.42 6.70 4.52
N HIS A 155 20.24 7.36 5.33
CA HIS A 155 21.55 7.86 4.92
C HIS A 155 22.51 6.78 4.39
N ARG A 156 22.32 5.51 4.81
CA ARG A 156 23.14 4.37 4.36
C ARG A 156 22.92 4.00 2.90
N TYR A 157 21.81 4.43 2.31
CA TYR A 157 21.48 4.24 0.89
C TYR A 157 21.42 5.55 0.10
N CYS A 158 21.99 6.65 0.64
CA CYS A 158 22.03 7.94 -0.04
C CYS A 158 23.30 8.05 -0.92
N PRO A 159 23.19 8.12 -2.26
CA PRO A 159 24.37 8.21 -3.14
C PRO A 159 25.25 9.44 -2.89
N THR A 160 24.67 10.54 -2.42
CA THR A 160 25.41 11.75 -2.03
C THR A 160 26.25 11.58 -0.76
N LEU A 161 26.09 10.47 -0.05
CA LEU A 161 26.80 10.11 1.18
C LEU A 161 27.54 8.78 1.03
N ALA A 162 27.88 8.38 -0.21
CA ALA A 162 28.47 7.07 -0.50
C ALA A 162 29.82 6.83 0.22
N ASP A 163 30.60 7.89 0.48
CA ASP A 163 31.91 7.82 1.14
C ASP A 163 31.84 7.56 2.66
N ARG A 164 30.63 7.49 3.23
CA ARG A 164 30.47 7.18 4.65
C ARG A 164 30.86 5.72 4.93
N GLN A 165 31.52 5.51 6.07
CA GLN A 165 31.91 4.17 6.52
C GLN A 165 30.73 3.20 6.70
N ASP A 166 29.54 3.73 7.04
CA ASP A 166 28.34 2.92 7.26
C ASP A 166 27.43 2.78 6.02
N SER A 167 27.91 3.22 4.85
CA SER A 167 27.22 3.06 3.57
C SER A 167 26.91 1.59 3.27
N LEU A 168 25.71 1.35 2.74
CA LEU A 168 25.23 0.05 2.25
C LEU A 168 25.02 0.06 0.74
N LEU A 169 25.47 1.11 0.05
CA LEU A 169 25.37 1.17 -1.40
C LEU A 169 26.26 0.11 -2.05
N PRO A 170 25.73 -0.69 -2.98
CA PRO A 170 26.56 -1.51 -3.86
C PRO A 170 27.54 -0.61 -4.63
N GLU A 171 28.70 -1.17 -4.97
CA GLU A 171 29.71 -0.47 -5.77
C GLU A 171 29.09 0.15 -7.04
N LYS A 172 29.54 1.35 -7.41
CA LYS A 172 29.09 2.11 -8.60
C LYS A 172 27.61 2.54 -8.60
N THR A 173 26.90 2.37 -7.49
CA THR A 173 25.52 2.86 -7.35
C THR A 173 25.49 4.38 -7.21
N SER A 174 24.81 5.06 -8.13
CA SER A 174 24.62 6.52 -8.13
C SER A 174 23.16 6.94 -7.90
N VAL A 175 22.23 5.98 -7.94
CA VAL A 175 20.80 6.18 -7.73
C VAL A 175 20.18 4.96 -7.04
N VAL A 176 19.25 5.21 -6.11
CA VAL A 176 18.43 4.18 -5.48
C VAL A 176 16.98 4.60 -5.56
N TYR A 177 16.11 3.68 -5.98
CA TYR A 177 14.67 3.78 -5.81
C TYR A 177 14.19 2.66 -4.90
N GLU A 178 13.03 2.86 -4.27
CA GLU A 178 12.38 1.85 -3.46
C GLU A 178 10.96 1.61 -3.98
N LEU A 179 10.57 0.34 -4.07
CA LEU A 179 9.23 -0.10 -4.37
C LEU A 179 8.62 -0.62 -3.07
N ILE A 180 7.48 -0.07 -2.65
CA ILE A 180 6.73 -0.54 -1.48
C ILE A 180 5.45 -1.20 -1.97
N ILE A 181 5.14 -2.37 -1.42
CA ILE A 181 4.00 -3.22 -1.77
C ILE A 181 3.26 -3.56 -0.48
N ASP A 182 1.99 -3.17 -0.44
CA ASP A 182 1.04 -3.57 0.59
C ASP A 182 0.02 -4.52 -0.02
N GLY A 183 -0.44 -5.51 0.73
CA GLY A 183 -1.39 -6.49 0.22
C GLY A 183 -2.31 -7.10 1.28
N ILE A 184 -3.38 -7.73 0.80
CA ILE A 184 -4.41 -8.35 1.65
C ILE A 184 -3.87 -9.56 2.43
N ASP A 185 -2.80 -10.18 1.94
CA ASP A 185 -2.11 -11.30 2.59
C ASP A 185 -0.63 -11.37 2.17
N LEU A 186 0.13 -12.22 2.87
CA LEU A 186 1.57 -12.39 2.63
C LEU A 186 1.89 -13.03 1.27
N VAL A 187 1.01 -13.92 0.79
CA VAL A 187 1.23 -14.66 -0.47
C VAL A 187 1.16 -13.70 -1.65
N SER A 188 0.17 -12.81 -1.64
CA SER A 188 -0.04 -11.75 -2.62
C SER A 188 1.16 -10.78 -2.64
N VAL A 189 1.64 -10.34 -1.47
CA VAL A 189 2.84 -9.49 -1.37
C VAL A 189 4.09 -10.21 -1.90
N LYS A 190 4.32 -11.48 -1.53
CA LYS A 190 5.42 -12.28 -2.06
C LYS A 190 5.36 -12.39 -3.58
N ASN A 191 4.19 -12.72 -4.14
CA ASN A 191 4.00 -12.86 -5.58
C ASN A 191 4.28 -11.54 -6.33
N ALA A 192 3.81 -10.41 -5.78
CA ALA A 192 4.09 -9.09 -6.32
C ALA A 192 5.58 -8.74 -6.26
N MET A 193 6.25 -9.01 -5.14
CA MET A 193 7.69 -8.82 -5.02
C MET A 193 8.46 -9.68 -6.03
N ARG A 194 8.09 -10.96 -6.21
CA ARG A 194 8.70 -11.86 -7.19
C ARG A 194 8.56 -11.31 -8.61
N THR A 195 7.35 -10.88 -8.97
CA THR A 195 7.06 -10.29 -10.29
C THR A 195 7.87 -9.03 -10.55
N ALA A 196 7.96 -8.14 -9.55
CA ALA A 196 8.79 -6.94 -9.65
C ALA A 196 10.27 -7.30 -9.86
N ILE A 197 10.82 -8.23 -9.08
CA ILE A 197 12.22 -8.66 -9.20
C ILE A 197 12.50 -9.27 -10.58
N GLN A 198 11.62 -10.16 -11.06
CA GLN A 198 11.72 -10.76 -12.40
C GLN A 198 11.73 -9.70 -13.50
N LYS A 199 11.00 -8.58 -13.31
CA LYS A 199 11.09 -7.46 -14.24
C LYS A 199 12.40 -6.69 -14.10
N LEU A 200 12.83 -6.41 -12.88
CA LEU A 200 14.04 -5.63 -12.60
C LEU A 200 15.33 -6.30 -13.11
N VAL A 201 15.44 -7.63 -13.04
CA VAL A 201 16.64 -8.36 -13.52
C VAL A 201 16.86 -8.25 -15.04
N THR A 202 15.88 -7.72 -15.79
CA THR A 202 16.04 -7.45 -17.24
C THR A 202 16.71 -6.11 -17.54
N TYR A 203 17.00 -5.31 -16.52
CA TYR A 203 17.63 -3.99 -16.64
C TYR A 203 19.08 -4.01 -16.14
N ASP A 204 19.89 -3.11 -16.67
CA ASP A 204 21.25 -2.86 -16.20
C ASP A 204 21.22 -2.07 -14.88
N LEU A 205 21.18 -2.82 -13.77
CA LEU A 205 21.14 -2.36 -12.40
C LEU A 205 22.40 -2.82 -11.66
N THR A 206 22.87 -2.04 -10.69
CA THR A 206 24.02 -2.44 -9.87
C THR A 206 23.65 -3.52 -8.86
N ALA A 207 22.44 -3.43 -8.29
CA ALA A 207 21.87 -4.48 -7.45
C ALA A 207 20.36 -4.36 -7.31
N ILE A 208 19.75 -5.47 -6.89
CA ILE A 208 18.40 -5.51 -6.32
C ILE A 208 18.56 -5.93 -4.85
N SER A 209 18.00 -5.14 -3.94
CA SER A 209 18.09 -5.39 -2.49
C SER A 209 16.73 -5.19 -1.83
N ALA A 210 16.67 -5.25 -0.50
CA ALA A 210 15.49 -4.93 0.30
C ALA A 210 15.89 -4.19 1.58
N GLY A 211 15.10 -3.18 1.93
CA GLY A 211 15.14 -2.50 3.21
C GLY A 211 14.62 -3.41 4.33
N ASN A 212 15.33 -3.40 5.47
CA ASN A 212 14.90 -4.09 6.68
C ASN A 212 15.31 -3.28 7.91
N TYR A 213 14.71 -3.63 9.05
CA TYR A 213 14.96 -2.97 10.33
C TYR A 213 15.57 -3.93 11.34
N GLY A 214 16.50 -4.79 10.88
CA GLY A 214 17.20 -5.77 11.71
C GLY A 214 16.30 -6.86 12.31
N GLY A 215 15.14 -7.13 11.68
CA GLY A 215 14.18 -8.14 12.16
C GLY A 215 13.39 -7.75 13.42
N LYS A 216 13.54 -6.51 13.91
CA LYS A 216 12.96 -6.07 15.20
C LYS A 216 11.58 -5.43 15.11
N LEU A 217 11.14 -5.02 13.92
CA LEU A 217 9.88 -4.28 13.73
C LEU A 217 8.80 -5.08 12.98
N GLY A 218 9.18 -5.77 11.90
CA GLY A 218 8.24 -6.51 11.06
C GLY A 218 7.98 -7.92 11.58
N LYS A 219 6.71 -8.36 11.57
CA LYS A 219 6.33 -9.75 11.86
C LYS A 219 6.73 -10.73 10.75
N HIS A 220 6.87 -10.22 9.53
CA HIS A 220 7.19 -11.02 8.35
C HIS A 220 8.59 -10.66 7.86
N ILE A 221 9.39 -11.69 7.56
CA ILE A 221 10.69 -11.57 6.92
C ILE A 221 10.56 -12.25 5.56
N ILE A 222 10.79 -11.48 4.49
CA ILE A 222 10.74 -11.99 3.11
C ILE A 222 12.18 -12.03 2.58
N GLY A 223 12.79 -13.20 2.60
CA GLY A 223 14.12 -13.42 2.02
C GLY A 223 14.05 -13.41 0.50
N LEU A 224 14.78 -12.51 -0.17
CA LEU A 224 14.72 -12.39 -1.64
C LEU A 224 15.21 -13.65 -2.36
N ARG A 225 16.19 -14.37 -1.79
CA ARG A 225 16.69 -15.63 -2.36
C ARG A 225 15.63 -16.72 -2.28
N ASP A 226 15.04 -16.89 -1.10
CA ASP A 226 13.99 -17.88 -0.84
C ASP A 226 12.80 -17.62 -1.76
N LEU A 227 12.39 -16.35 -1.88
CA LEU A 227 11.30 -15.90 -2.74
C LEU A 227 11.49 -16.31 -4.21
N LEU A 228 12.72 -16.29 -4.72
CA LEU A 228 13.04 -16.68 -6.10
C LEU A 228 13.24 -18.19 -6.27
N SER A 229 13.50 -18.92 -5.18
CA SER A 229 13.69 -20.38 -5.20
C SER A 229 12.41 -21.19 -5.01
N GLU A 230 11.36 -20.59 -4.42
CA GLU A 230 10.03 -21.18 -4.34
C GLU A 230 9.48 -21.43 -5.76
N SER A 231 9.28 -22.70 -6.14
CA SER A 231 8.57 -23.08 -7.37
C SER A 231 7.11 -22.64 -7.30
N VAL A 232 6.60 -22.06 -8.39
CA VAL A 232 5.21 -21.62 -8.56
C VAL A 232 4.26 -22.81 -8.53
#